data_AF-A0A1A2GH87-F1
#
_entry.id   AF-A0A1A2GH87-F1
#
_cell.length_a   1.000
_cell.length_b   1.000
_cell.length_c   1.000
_cell.angle_alpha   90.00
_cell.angle_beta   90.00
_cell.angle_gamma   90.00
#
_symmetry.space_group_name_H-M   'P 1'
#
loop_
_entity.id
_entity.type
_entity.pdbx_description
1 polymer ?
#
loop_
_entity_poly.entity_id
_entity_poly.type
_entity_poly.pdbx_seq_one_letter_code
_entity_poly.pdbx_strand_id
1 'polypeptide(L)'
;MLLATNNVQQVLVFIGNDDPPIVRAIIRRMLASAVPEVRTAGGRIAALAGFEWECTDLLRKARTAAESEIRVGVAQIAAQRLKYTTSRDAAAATLRQLFNDPVHEVRQAASYVAAQLRGEPLTAFNEVIAALIVSAAYTDSVPQLLITLQYATDRIDDLVLAAARRFIESLGDQVADLRTSAAGDAHYITELVLRGLAQTDDTGTRSALLDIVDSLVLLGAYGIEEAIEQSAR
;
A
#
# COMPACT_ATOMS: atom_id res chain seq x y z
N MET A 1 -2.56 -29.08 8.84
CA MET A 1 -2.17 -27.77 8.28
C MET A 1 -0.75 -27.79 7.68
N LEU A 2 -0.42 -28.71 6.76
CA LEU A 2 0.95 -28.80 6.22
C LEU A 2 1.19 -27.79 5.08
N LEU A 3 0.21 -27.66 4.17
CA LEU A 3 0.28 -26.76 2.99
C LEU A 3 0.34 -25.27 3.35
N ALA A 4 -0.09 -24.89 4.55
CA ALA A 4 -0.03 -23.50 5.02
C ALA A 4 1.36 -23.12 5.58
N THR A 5 2.24 -24.09 5.81
CA THR A 5 3.57 -23.81 6.39
C THR A 5 4.48 -23.10 5.39
N ASN A 6 5.34 -22.21 5.89
CA ASN A 6 6.30 -21.48 5.05
C ASN A 6 7.23 -22.43 4.28
N ASN A 7 7.70 -23.50 4.91
CA ASN A 7 8.60 -24.47 4.27
C ASN A 7 7.94 -25.13 3.06
N VAL A 8 6.67 -25.52 3.17
CA VAL A 8 5.94 -26.12 2.04
C VAL A 8 5.67 -25.10 0.95
N GLN A 9 5.32 -23.86 1.30
CA GLN A 9 5.18 -22.79 0.32
C GLN A 9 6.49 -22.56 -0.45
N GLN A 10 7.64 -22.52 0.23
CA GLN A 10 8.95 -22.37 -0.43
C GLN A 10 9.27 -23.55 -1.37
N VAL A 11 8.93 -24.79 -0.99
CA VAL A 11 9.08 -25.95 -1.87
C VAL A 11 8.17 -25.82 -3.11
N LEU A 12 6.92 -25.37 -2.94
CA LEU A 12 6.03 -25.14 -4.08
C LEU A 12 6.56 -24.04 -5.01
N VAL A 13 7.17 -22.99 -4.46
CA VAL A 13 7.85 -21.96 -5.27
C VAL A 13 9.03 -22.54 -6.03
N PHE A 14 9.87 -23.33 -5.37
CA PHE A 14 11.01 -23.98 -6.00
C PHE A 14 10.58 -24.90 -7.16
N ILE A 15 9.59 -25.75 -6.94
CA ILE A 15 9.04 -26.62 -7.99
C ILE A 15 8.41 -25.79 -9.11
N GLY A 16 7.67 -24.74 -8.79
CA GLY A 16 6.97 -23.94 -9.80
C GLY A 16 7.90 -23.16 -10.72
N ASN A 17 9.10 -22.81 -10.25
CA ASN A 17 10.13 -22.21 -11.09
C ASN A 17 10.69 -23.18 -12.16
N ASP A 18 10.57 -24.50 -11.94
CA ASP A 18 11.08 -25.55 -12.83
C ASP A 18 9.95 -26.20 -13.65
N ASP A 19 8.85 -26.59 -13.00
CA ASP A 19 7.67 -27.23 -13.60
C ASP A 19 6.35 -26.64 -13.03
N PRO A 20 5.87 -25.50 -13.59
CA PRO A 20 4.62 -24.88 -13.19
C PRO A 20 3.39 -25.81 -13.22
N PRO A 21 3.18 -26.68 -14.24
CA PRO A 21 2.06 -27.63 -14.28
C PRO A 21 1.84 -28.45 -13.00
N ILE A 22 2.90 -28.92 -12.34
CA ILE A 22 2.79 -29.70 -11.10
C ILE A 22 2.14 -28.87 -9.99
N VAL A 23 2.57 -27.62 -9.84
CA VAL A 23 2.12 -26.75 -8.75
C VAL A 23 0.68 -26.27 -8.98
N ARG A 24 0.23 -26.14 -10.24
CA ARG A 24 -1.14 -25.72 -10.59
C ARG A 24 -2.22 -26.60 -9.94
N ALA A 25 -2.03 -27.92 -9.91
CA ALA A 25 -2.98 -28.84 -9.29
C ALA A 25 -3.06 -28.63 -7.76
N ILE A 26 -1.91 -28.38 -7.12
CA ILE A 26 -1.82 -28.14 -5.68
C ILE A 26 -2.47 -26.80 -5.33
N ILE A 27 -2.19 -25.74 -6.09
CA ILE A 27 -2.82 -24.42 -5.91
C ILE A 27 -4.34 -24.55 -5.96
N ARG A 28 -4.90 -25.26 -6.95
CA ARG A 28 -6.36 -25.46 -7.05
C ARG A 28 -6.94 -26.16 -5.82
N ARG A 29 -6.23 -27.14 -5.26
CA ARG A 29 -6.64 -27.82 -4.00
C ARG A 29 -6.55 -26.88 -2.80
N MET A 30 -5.53 -26.03 -2.73
CA MET A 30 -5.39 -25.05 -1.65
C MET A 30 -6.51 -24.01 -1.68
N LEU A 31 -6.83 -23.49 -2.88
CA LEU A 31 -7.94 -22.55 -3.09
C LEU A 31 -9.31 -23.16 -2.73
N ALA A 32 -9.50 -24.46 -2.95
CA ALA A 32 -10.75 -25.17 -2.62
C ALA A 32 -10.81 -25.69 -1.17
N SER A 33 -9.80 -25.38 -0.34
CA SER A 33 -9.73 -25.87 1.03
C SER A 33 -10.81 -25.23 1.93
N ALA A 34 -11.35 -26.02 2.87
CA ALA A 34 -12.19 -25.50 3.94
C ALA A 34 -11.39 -24.78 5.04
N VAL A 35 -10.07 -24.99 5.08
CA VAL A 35 -9.16 -24.42 6.10
C VAL A 35 -8.70 -23.02 5.66
N PRO A 36 -9.04 -21.94 6.40
CA PRO A 36 -8.72 -20.56 6.06
C PRO A 36 -7.24 -20.30 5.77
N GLU A 37 -6.33 -20.84 6.58
CA GLU A 37 -4.88 -20.64 6.44
C GLU A 37 -4.36 -21.27 5.14
N VAL A 38 -4.95 -22.39 4.72
CA VAL A 38 -4.62 -23.04 3.46
C VAL A 38 -5.14 -22.22 2.27
N ARG A 39 -6.31 -21.59 2.41
CA ARG A 39 -6.84 -20.65 1.39
C ARG A 39 -5.93 -19.43 1.24
N THR A 40 -5.47 -18.83 2.33
CA THR A 40 -4.49 -17.73 2.30
C THR A 40 -3.21 -18.14 1.60
N ALA A 41 -2.64 -19.29 1.98
CA ALA A 41 -1.46 -19.82 1.32
C ALA A 41 -1.71 -20.10 -0.18
N GLY A 42 -2.89 -20.60 -0.53
CA GLY A 42 -3.30 -20.84 -1.91
C GLY A 42 -3.37 -19.54 -2.72
N GLY A 43 -3.93 -18.47 -2.13
CA GLY A 43 -3.95 -17.13 -2.73
C GLY A 43 -2.56 -16.57 -2.98
N ARG A 44 -1.63 -16.74 -2.02
CA ARG A 44 -0.23 -16.32 -2.18
C ARG A 44 0.43 -17.03 -3.37
N ILE A 45 0.37 -18.36 -3.41
CA ILE A 45 1.02 -19.12 -4.48
C ILE A 45 0.33 -18.88 -5.82
N ALA A 46 -1.00 -18.71 -5.86
CA ALA A 46 -1.72 -18.36 -7.08
C ALA A 46 -1.30 -16.99 -7.65
N ALA A 47 -1.10 -15.99 -6.79
CA ALA A 47 -0.62 -14.69 -7.21
C ALA A 47 0.81 -14.76 -7.73
N LEU A 48 1.71 -15.43 -7.01
CA LEU A 48 3.08 -15.63 -7.44
C LEU A 48 3.15 -16.36 -8.80
N ALA A 49 2.38 -17.44 -8.95
CA ALA A 49 2.29 -18.18 -10.20
C ALA A 49 1.79 -17.31 -11.36
N GLY A 50 0.85 -16.41 -11.10
CA GLY A 50 0.37 -15.46 -12.12
C GLY A 50 1.40 -14.41 -12.52
N PHE A 51 2.24 -13.98 -11.57
CA PHE A 51 3.27 -12.97 -11.82
C PHE A 51 4.54 -13.56 -12.46
N GLU A 52 4.93 -14.77 -12.07
CA GLU A 52 6.23 -15.35 -12.42
C GLU A 52 6.15 -16.54 -13.40
N TRP A 53 5.03 -17.26 -13.46
CA TRP A 53 4.91 -18.53 -14.21
C TRP A 53 3.76 -18.53 -15.23
N GLU A 54 3.33 -17.35 -15.67
CA GLU A 54 2.26 -17.15 -16.66
C GLU A 54 0.91 -17.83 -16.30
N CYS A 55 0.71 -18.21 -15.03
CA CYS A 55 -0.51 -18.85 -14.54
C CYS A 55 -1.61 -17.81 -14.27
N THR A 56 -1.86 -16.92 -15.23
CA THR A 56 -2.75 -15.76 -15.11
C THR A 56 -4.20 -16.14 -14.81
N ASP A 57 -4.63 -17.34 -15.21
CA ASP A 57 -5.95 -17.89 -14.88
C ASP A 57 -6.12 -18.13 -13.37
N LEU A 58 -5.07 -18.63 -12.70
CA LEU A 58 -5.09 -18.87 -11.25
C LEU A 58 -5.10 -17.55 -10.48
N LEU A 59 -4.28 -16.58 -10.89
CA LEU A 59 -4.31 -15.23 -10.31
C LEU A 59 -5.69 -14.60 -10.48
N ARG A 60 -6.27 -14.65 -11.68
CA ARG A 60 -7.60 -14.08 -11.95
C ARG A 60 -8.67 -14.69 -11.04
N LYS A 61 -8.68 -16.02 -10.93
CA LYS A 61 -9.61 -16.75 -10.06
C LYS A 61 -9.41 -16.38 -8.59
N ALA A 62 -8.17 -16.32 -8.11
CA ALA A 62 -7.86 -16.01 -6.72
C ALA A 62 -8.23 -14.56 -6.36
N ARG A 63 -7.97 -13.61 -7.27
CA ARG A 63 -8.24 -12.18 -7.07
C ARG A 63 -9.73 -11.84 -6.95
N THR A 64 -10.61 -12.66 -7.52
CA THR A 64 -12.07 -12.48 -7.46
C THR A 64 -12.78 -13.58 -6.67
N ALA A 65 -12.05 -14.34 -5.86
CA ALA A 65 -12.63 -15.39 -5.03
C ALA A 65 -13.63 -14.79 -4.04
N ALA A 66 -14.69 -15.52 -3.70
CA ALA A 66 -15.66 -15.09 -2.69
C ALA A 66 -15.02 -15.10 -1.29
N GLU A 67 -14.18 -16.10 -1.03
CA GLU A 67 -13.43 -16.29 0.20
C GLU A 67 -12.34 -15.22 0.33
N SER A 68 -12.49 -14.36 1.34
CA SER A 68 -11.57 -13.24 1.56
C SER A 68 -10.15 -13.71 1.88
N GLU A 69 -9.98 -14.87 2.51
CA GLU A 69 -8.65 -15.39 2.89
C GLU A 69 -7.78 -15.61 1.65
N ILE A 70 -8.39 -16.05 0.54
CA ILE A 70 -7.68 -16.17 -0.74
C ILE A 70 -7.21 -14.79 -1.20
N ARG A 71 -8.09 -13.79 -1.18
CA ARG A 71 -7.76 -12.42 -1.62
C ARG A 71 -6.72 -11.75 -0.71
N VAL A 72 -6.73 -12.03 0.60
CA VAL A 72 -5.67 -11.62 1.54
C VAL A 72 -4.32 -12.17 1.09
N GLY A 73 -4.25 -13.45 0.74
CA GLY A 73 -3.01 -14.06 0.21
C GLY A 73 -2.52 -13.41 -1.08
N VAL A 74 -3.44 -13.07 -1.99
CA VAL A 74 -3.14 -12.35 -3.23
C VAL A 74 -2.58 -10.95 -2.93
N ALA A 75 -3.23 -10.19 -2.04
CA ALA A 75 -2.83 -8.85 -1.65
C ALA A 75 -1.41 -8.83 -1.07
N GLN A 76 -1.09 -9.78 -0.18
CA GLN A 76 0.23 -9.92 0.44
C GLN A 76 1.34 -10.10 -0.60
N ILE A 77 1.14 -10.98 -1.58
CA ILE A 77 2.15 -11.21 -2.63
C ILE A 77 2.24 -10.04 -3.59
N ALA A 78 1.11 -9.43 -3.99
CA ALA A 78 1.13 -8.27 -4.86
C ALA A 78 1.88 -7.09 -4.22
N ALA A 79 1.66 -6.83 -2.93
CA ALA A 79 2.37 -5.81 -2.17
C ALA A 79 3.88 -6.11 -2.06
N GLN A 80 4.24 -7.35 -1.72
CA GLN A 80 5.63 -7.76 -1.56
C GLN A 80 6.41 -7.78 -2.88
N ARG A 81 5.77 -8.16 -3.99
CA ARG A 81 6.45 -8.43 -5.26
C ARG A 81 6.46 -7.26 -6.23
N LEU A 82 5.66 -6.21 -6.04
CA LEU A 82 5.50 -5.11 -7.00
C LEU A 82 6.82 -4.60 -7.58
N LYS A 83 7.85 -4.39 -6.74
CA LYS A 83 9.15 -3.88 -7.20
C LYS A 83 10.09 -4.94 -7.81
N TYR A 84 9.86 -6.23 -7.53
CA TYR A 84 10.74 -7.33 -7.91
C TYR A 84 10.25 -8.14 -9.12
N THR A 85 8.94 -8.19 -9.33
CA THR A 85 8.36 -9.04 -10.38
C THR A 85 8.57 -8.45 -11.77
N THR A 86 8.77 -9.32 -12.76
CA THR A 86 8.77 -8.96 -14.18
C THR A 86 7.37 -8.55 -14.66
N SER A 87 6.32 -9.06 -14.01
CA SER A 87 4.92 -8.75 -14.34
C SER A 87 4.39 -7.57 -13.51
N ARG A 88 5.14 -6.47 -13.45
CA ARG A 88 4.82 -5.30 -12.60
C ARG A 88 3.41 -4.76 -12.85
N ASP A 89 2.99 -4.67 -14.11
CA ASP A 89 1.66 -4.16 -14.47
C ASP A 89 0.53 -5.04 -13.90
N ALA A 90 0.71 -6.35 -13.89
CA ALA A 90 -0.26 -7.28 -13.32
C ALA A 90 -0.34 -7.14 -11.79
N ALA A 91 0.80 -6.97 -11.12
CA ALA A 91 0.85 -6.71 -9.68
C ALA A 91 0.21 -5.36 -9.33
N ALA A 92 0.54 -4.31 -10.08
CA ALA A 92 -0.04 -2.97 -9.93
C ALA A 92 -1.56 -2.97 -10.14
N ALA A 93 -2.04 -3.59 -11.21
CA ALA A 93 -3.48 -3.72 -11.47
C ALA A 93 -4.20 -4.53 -10.39
N THR A 94 -3.55 -5.56 -9.84
CA THR A 94 -4.08 -6.35 -8.73
C THR A 94 -4.21 -5.51 -7.46
N LEU A 95 -3.17 -4.75 -7.08
CA LEU A 95 -3.21 -3.86 -5.93
C LEU A 95 -4.29 -2.79 -6.06
N ARG A 96 -4.36 -2.11 -7.22
CA ARG A 96 -5.38 -1.08 -7.48
C ARG A 96 -6.81 -1.59 -7.29
N GLN A 97 -7.07 -2.84 -7.66
CA GLN A 97 -8.35 -3.48 -7.38
C GLN A 97 -8.55 -3.72 -5.86
N LEU A 98 -7.55 -4.31 -5.20
CA LEU A 98 -7.67 -4.76 -3.80
C LEU A 98 -7.65 -3.62 -2.78
N PHE A 99 -7.16 -2.43 -3.14
CA PHE A 99 -7.26 -1.26 -2.30
C PHE A 99 -8.70 -0.85 -1.94
N ASN A 100 -9.67 -1.26 -2.76
CA ASN A 100 -11.10 -1.02 -2.52
C ASN A 100 -11.87 -2.32 -2.28
N ASP A 101 -11.18 -3.38 -1.82
CA ASP A 101 -11.86 -4.63 -1.47
C ASP A 101 -12.89 -4.38 -0.34
N PRO A 102 -14.09 -4.99 -0.40
CA PRO A 102 -15.09 -4.83 0.66
C PRO A 102 -14.60 -5.32 2.03
N VAL A 103 -13.64 -6.26 2.06
CA VAL A 103 -13.13 -6.85 3.29
C VAL A 103 -11.89 -6.10 3.78
N HIS A 104 -11.92 -5.65 5.04
CA HIS A 104 -10.88 -4.82 5.64
C HIS A 104 -9.51 -5.50 5.64
N GLU A 105 -9.45 -6.79 5.97
CA GLU A 105 -8.21 -7.57 6.03
C GLU A 105 -7.51 -7.64 4.66
N VAL A 106 -8.28 -7.60 3.57
CA VAL A 106 -7.72 -7.58 2.20
C VAL A 106 -7.12 -6.20 1.90
N ARG A 107 -7.82 -5.12 2.27
CA ARG A 107 -7.33 -3.75 2.11
C ARG A 107 -6.07 -3.51 2.92
N GLN A 108 -6.06 -3.93 4.18
CA GLN A 108 -4.90 -3.85 5.07
C GLN A 108 -3.71 -4.65 4.53
N ALA A 109 -3.93 -5.85 3.98
CA ALA A 109 -2.86 -6.61 3.34
C ALA A 109 -2.30 -5.90 2.09
N ALA A 110 -3.16 -5.25 1.30
CA ALA A 110 -2.75 -4.50 0.12
C ALA A 110 -2.01 -3.20 0.48
N SER A 111 -2.43 -2.50 1.54
CA SER A 111 -1.84 -1.24 2.01
C SER A 111 -0.35 -1.37 2.37
N TYR A 112 0.08 -2.59 2.74
CA TYR A 112 1.47 -2.89 3.05
C TYR A 112 2.45 -2.63 1.90
N VAL A 113 1.95 -2.47 0.66
CA VAL A 113 2.78 -2.01 -0.46
C VAL A 113 3.51 -0.71 -0.16
N ALA A 114 2.91 0.20 0.63
CA ALA A 114 3.54 1.45 1.03
C ALA A 114 4.90 1.19 1.69
N ALA A 115 4.94 0.30 2.70
CA ALA A 115 6.18 -0.06 3.37
C ALA A 115 7.21 -0.73 2.43
N GLN A 116 6.75 -1.49 1.43
CA GLN A 116 7.62 -2.21 0.49
C GLN A 116 8.35 -1.27 -0.49
N LEU A 117 7.81 -0.09 -0.74
CA LEU A 117 8.37 0.92 -1.65
C LEU A 117 9.34 1.89 -0.98
N ARG A 118 9.57 1.78 0.34
CA ARG A 118 10.51 2.65 1.06
C ARG A 118 11.92 2.56 0.47
N GLY A 119 12.53 3.72 0.24
CA GLY A 119 13.88 3.86 -0.32
C GLY A 119 13.98 3.65 -1.83
N GLU A 120 12.86 3.38 -2.50
CA GLU A 120 12.80 3.30 -3.97
C GLU A 120 12.52 4.67 -4.59
N PRO A 121 12.88 4.90 -5.87
CA PRO A 121 12.35 6.03 -6.65
C PRO A 121 10.84 5.84 -6.86
N LEU A 122 10.03 6.71 -6.29
CA LEU A 122 8.58 6.53 -6.22
C LEU A 122 7.86 6.94 -7.51
N THR A 123 8.50 7.71 -8.39
CA THR A 123 7.97 8.05 -9.73
C THR A 123 7.62 6.80 -10.53
N ALA A 124 8.39 5.71 -10.40
CA ALA A 124 8.13 4.43 -11.04
C ALA A 124 6.85 3.71 -10.54
N PHE A 125 6.30 4.15 -9.40
CA PHE A 125 5.13 3.58 -8.76
C PHE A 125 4.00 4.60 -8.55
N ASN A 126 4.11 5.77 -9.19
CA ASN A 126 3.22 6.92 -8.98
C ASN A 126 1.74 6.53 -9.10
N GLU A 127 1.37 5.80 -10.15
CA GLU A 127 -0.03 5.37 -10.36
C GLU A 127 -0.56 4.47 -9.24
N VAL A 128 0.28 3.59 -8.70
CA VAL A 128 -0.12 2.69 -7.60
C VAL A 128 -0.27 3.46 -6.31
N ILE A 129 0.67 4.37 -6.01
CA ILE A 129 0.63 5.19 -4.80
C ILE A 129 -0.56 6.16 -4.85
N ALA A 130 -0.78 6.83 -5.98
CA ALA A 130 -1.95 7.71 -6.17
C ALA A 130 -3.26 6.94 -6.01
N ALA A 131 -3.36 5.73 -6.56
CA ALA A 131 -4.52 4.87 -6.37
C ALA A 131 -4.72 4.43 -4.91
N LEU A 132 -3.64 4.18 -4.16
CA LEU A 132 -3.70 3.88 -2.73
C LEU A 132 -4.24 5.09 -1.95
N ILE A 133 -3.75 6.31 -2.24
CA ILE A 133 -4.17 7.55 -1.56
C ILE A 133 -5.68 7.76 -1.66
N VAL A 134 -6.27 7.58 -2.84
CA VAL A 134 -7.71 7.82 -3.03
C VAL A 134 -8.61 6.63 -2.63
N SER A 135 -8.03 5.54 -2.12
CA SER A 135 -8.76 4.30 -1.85
C SER A 135 -9.29 4.18 -0.42
N ALA A 136 -10.12 3.15 -0.21
CA ALA A 136 -10.54 2.72 1.13
C ALA A 136 -9.42 2.06 1.96
N ALA A 137 -8.28 1.69 1.35
CA ALA A 137 -7.10 1.18 2.06
C ALA A 137 -6.18 2.29 2.56
N TYR A 138 -6.48 3.56 2.26
CA TYR A 138 -5.63 4.70 2.62
C TYR A 138 -5.37 4.77 4.13
N THR A 139 -6.42 4.67 4.96
CA THR A 139 -6.32 4.75 6.42
C THR A 139 -5.38 3.71 6.99
N ASP A 140 -5.41 2.47 6.47
CA ASP A 140 -4.50 1.39 6.87
C ASP A 140 -3.06 1.61 6.38
N SER A 141 -2.87 2.49 5.38
CA SER A 141 -1.56 2.78 4.79
C SER A 141 -0.86 3.99 5.41
N VAL A 142 -1.60 4.94 6.00
CA VAL A 142 -1.10 6.29 6.36
C VAL A 142 0.26 6.24 7.05
N PRO A 143 0.45 5.48 8.16
CA PRO A 143 1.73 5.55 8.88
C PRO A 143 2.91 5.10 8.01
N GLN A 144 2.73 4.04 7.22
CA GLN A 144 3.80 3.51 6.37
C GLN A 144 3.99 4.33 5.09
N LEU A 145 2.92 4.90 4.55
CA LEU A 145 2.95 5.73 3.36
C LEU A 145 3.67 7.04 3.65
N LEU A 146 3.36 7.73 4.74
CA LEU A 146 4.01 9.00 5.10
C LEU A 146 5.51 8.83 5.30
N ILE A 147 5.93 7.77 6.02
CA ILE A 147 7.35 7.43 6.15
C ILE A 147 7.96 7.16 4.76
N THR A 148 7.26 6.45 3.89
CA THR A 148 7.77 6.13 2.54
C THR A 148 7.97 7.37 1.68
N LEU A 149 7.02 8.32 1.72
CA LEU A 149 7.15 9.62 1.04
C LEU A 149 8.31 10.43 1.64
N GLN A 150 8.54 10.36 2.96
CA GLN A 150 9.63 11.07 3.63
C GLN A 150 11.01 10.58 3.17
N TYR A 151 11.14 9.29 2.84
CA TYR A 151 12.38 8.69 2.33
C TYR A 151 12.46 8.65 0.79
N ALA A 152 11.55 9.33 0.07
CA ALA A 152 11.60 9.40 -1.38
C ALA A 152 12.92 10.06 -1.85
N THR A 153 13.51 9.48 -2.89
CA THR A 153 14.79 9.94 -3.46
C THR A 153 14.61 10.83 -4.69
N ASP A 154 13.40 10.87 -5.22
CA ASP A 154 12.97 11.65 -6.38
C ASP A 154 11.89 12.68 -6.02
N ARG A 155 11.57 13.58 -6.96
CA ARG A 155 10.55 14.60 -6.76
C ARG A 155 9.15 13.98 -6.79
N ILE A 156 8.41 14.14 -5.70
CA ILE A 156 7.10 13.51 -5.46
C ILE A 156 6.06 14.53 -4.96
N ASP A 157 6.22 15.80 -5.32
CA ASP A 157 5.42 16.93 -4.81
C ASP A 157 3.90 16.65 -4.90
N ASP A 158 3.44 16.10 -6.03
CA ASP A 158 2.03 15.76 -6.25
C ASP A 158 1.51 14.66 -5.31
N LEU A 159 2.34 13.64 -5.02
CA LEU A 159 1.97 12.55 -4.10
C LEU A 159 1.90 13.05 -2.65
N VAL A 160 2.83 13.93 -2.27
CA VAL A 160 2.81 14.57 -0.94
C VAL A 160 1.54 15.38 -0.78
N LEU A 161 1.22 16.23 -1.75
CA LEU A 161 0.03 17.06 -1.70
C LEU A 161 -1.25 16.22 -1.65
N ALA A 162 -1.35 15.18 -2.48
CA ALA A 162 -2.50 14.28 -2.49
C ALA A 162 -2.67 13.55 -1.14
N ALA A 163 -1.59 13.02 -0.56
CA ALA A 163 -1.63 12.36 0.74
C ALA A 163 -2.03 13.33 1.86
N ALA A 164 -1.47 14.55 1.88
CA ALA A 164 -1.79 15.54 2.89
C ALA A 164 -3.26 15.98 2.83
N ARG A 165 -3.80 16.24 1.62
CA ARG A 165 -5.22 16.54 1.42
C ARG A 165 -6.10 15.41 1.94
N ARG A 166 -5.79 14.18 1.54
CA ARG A 166 -6.56 13.00 1.95
C ARG A 166 -6.52 12.78 3.46
N PHE A 167 -5.39 13.03 4.10
CA PHE A 167 -5.27 12.93 5.55
C PHE A 167 -6.18 13.92 6.26
N ILE A 168 -6.17 15.19 5.84
CA ILE A 168 -7.05 16.24 6.41
C ILE A 168 -8.53 15.87 6.24
N GLU A 169 -8.93 15.41 5.05
CA GLU A 169 -10.29 14.90 4.82
C GLU A 169 -10.65 13.78 5.81
N SER A 170 -9.74 12.82 6.01
CA SER A 170 -9.98 11.69 6.92
C SER A 170 -10.03 12.08 8.41
N LEU A 171 -9.36 13.16 8.81
CA LEU A 171 -9.41 13.69 10.18
C LEU A 171 -10.78 14.30 10.50
N GLY A 172 -11.39 15.01 9.54
CA GLY A 172 -12.70 15.64 9.71
C GLY A 172 -13.82 14.63 9.98
N ASP A 173 -13.72 13.43 9.41
CA ASP A 173 -14.71 12.36 9.58
C ASP A 173 -14.56 11.58 10.90
N GLN A 174 -13.42 11.70 11.59
CA GLN A 174 -13.03 10.79 12.69
C GLN A 174 -12.47 11.52 13.94
N VAL A 175 -12.82 12.79 14.13
CA VAL A 175 -12.31 13.71 15.19
C VAL A 175 -12.30 13.11 16.61
N ALA A 176 -13.17 12.13 16.91
CA ALA A 176 -13.23 11.48 18.23
C ALA A 176 -12.21 10.34 18.46
N ASP A 177 -11.90 9.53 17.44
CA ASP A 177 -11.11 8.29 17.61
C ASP A 177 -9.61 8.45 17.28
N LEU A 178 -9.23 9.49 16.51
CA LEU A 178 -7.88 9.66 15.98
C LEU A 178 -6.90 10.43 16.89
N ARG A 179 -7.34 10.98 18.03
CA ARG A 179 -6.58 11.95 18.84
C ARG A 179 -5.21 11.47 19.36
N THR A 180 -4.93 10.17 19.40
CA THR A 180 -3.63 9.63 19.85
C THR A 180 -2.72 9.13 18.72
N SER A 181 -3.25 8.55 17.63
CA SER A 181 -2.42 8.12 16.49
C SER A 181 -2.13 9.27 15.53
N ALA A 182 -3.10 10.18 15.32
CA ALA A 182 -2.97 11.28 14.37
C ALA A 182 -1.87 12.29 14.76
N ALA A 183 -1.50 12.39 16.04
CA ALA A 183 -0.41 13.27 16.46
C ALA A 183 0.95 12.82 15.89
N GLY A 184 1.18 11.50 15.81
CA GLY A 184 2.40 10.95 15.20
C GLY A 184 2.41 11.10 13.68
N ASP A 185 1.27 10.87 13.04
CA ASP A 185 1.13 10.99 11.58
C ASP A 185 1.17 12.46 11.10
N ALA A 186 0.62 13.38 11.90
CA ALA A 186 0.64 14.82 11.62
C ALA A 186 2.07 15.35 11.52
N HIS A 187 2.98 14.89 12.39
CA HIS A 187 4.39 15.28 12.34
C HIS A 187 5.03 14.95 10.99
N TYR A 188 4.80 13.75 10.45
CA TYR A 188 5.33 13.38 9.13
C TYR A 188 4.74 14.25 8.01
N ILE A 189 3.46 14.59 8.09
CA ILE A 189 2.84 15.48 7.09
C ILE A 189 3.42 16.88 7.17
N THR A 190 3.60 17.43 8.38
CA THR A 190 4.24 18.74 8.57
C THR A 190 5.62 18.78 7.93
N GLU A 191 6.48 17.79 8.19
CA GLU A 191 7.81 17.75 7.58
C GLU A 191 7.76 17.66 6.05
N LEU A 192 6.86 16.85 5.50
CA LEU A 192 6.68 16.70 4.06
C LEU A 192 6.22 18.01 3.40
N VAL A 193 5.27 18.71 4.02
CA VAL A 193 4.73 19.98 3.52
C VAL A 193 5.79 21.08 3.56
N LEU A 194 6.52 21.20 4.69
CA LEU A 194 7.60 22.18 4.82
C LEU A 194 8.73 21.93 3.83
N ARG A 195 9.10 20.65 3.62
CA ARG A 195 10.08 20.27 2.59
C ARG A 195 9.60 20.67 1.19
N GLY A 196 8.34 20.41 0.86
CA GLY A 196 7.75 20.83 -0.41
C GLY A 196 7.79 22.35 -0.60
N LEU A 197 7.46 23.12 0.45
CA LEU A 197 7.52 24.60 0.42
C LEU A 197 8.93 25.14 0.19
N ALA A 198 9.93 24.48 0.77
CA ALA A 198 11.34 24.83 0.60
C ALA A 198 11.89 24.48 -0.79
N GLN A 199 11.31 23.48 -1.47
CA GLN A 199 11.81 22.95 -2.75
C GLN A 199 11.04 23.44 -3.98
N THR A 200 9.82 23.97 -3.81
CA THR A 200 8.99 24.38 -4.94
C THR A 200 9.24 25.82 -5.37
N ASP A 201 9.46 26.04 -6.66
CA ASP A 201 9.44 27.37 -7.27
C ASP A 201 8.07 27.69 -7.91
N ASP A 202 7.15 26.71 -7.96
CA ASP A 202 5.83 26.89 -8.54
C ASP A 202 4.88 27.56 -7.54
N THR A 203 4.28 28.68 -7.97
CA THR A 203 3.35 29.47 -7.15
C THR A 203 2.08 28.69 -6.81
N GLY A 204 1.59 27.85 -7.73
CA GLY A 204 0.38 27.04 -7.52
C GLY A 204 0.60 25.96 -6.46
N THR A 205 1.67 25.19 -6.58
CA THR A 205 2.09 24.19 -5.59
C THR A 205 2.38 24.84 -4.24
N ARG A 206 3.06 26.00 -4.21
CA ARG A 206 3.30 26.74 -2.97
C ARG A 206 1.99 27.12 -2.29
N SER A 207 1.03 27.70 -3.01
CA SER A 207 -0.28 28.05 -2.46
C SER A 207 -1.00 26.82 -1.91
N ALA A 208 -1.01 25.73 -2.67
CA ALA A 208 -1.64 24.48 -2.27
C ALA A 208 -1.03 23.88 -1.00
N LEU A 209 0.28 23.99 -0.80
CA LEU A 209 0.95 23.54 0.42
C LEU A 209 0.68 24.46 1.61
N LEU A 210 0.56 25.77 1.39
CA LEU A 210 0.15 26.71 2.45
C LEU A 210 -1.27 26.43 2.92
N ASP A 211 -2.21 26.11 2.02
CA ASP A 211 -3.58 25.73 2.39
C ASP A 211 -3.60 24.50 3.33
N ILE A 212 -2.65 23.57 3.14
CA ILE A 212 -2.48 22.39 4.01
C ILE A 212 -1.95 22.81 5.38
N VAL A 213 -0.95 23.69 5.44
CA VAL A 213 -0.45 24.23 6.71
C VAL A 213 -1.58 24.89 7.48
N ASP A 214 -2.33 25.79 6.84
CA ASP A 214 -3.46 26.50 7.45
C ASP A 214 -4.51 25.52 7.99
N SER A 215 -4.84 24.49 7.21
CA SER A 215 -5.79 23.44 7.63
C SER A 215 -5.30 22.67 8.86
N LEU A 216 -4.02 22.31 8.90
CA LEU A 216 -3.46 21.59 10.04
C LEU A 216 -3.37 22.47 11.30
N VAL A 217 -3.08 23.77 11.16
CA VAL A 217 -3.14 24.74 12.27
C VAL A 217 -4.56 24.85 12.82
N LEU A 218 -5.56 25.00 11.94
CA LEU A 218 -6.97 25.08 12.34
C LEU A 218 -7.46 23.82 13.07
N LEU A 219 -6.94 22.65 12.70
CA LEU A 219 -7.25 21.38 13.34
C LEU A 219 -6.47 21.15 14.66
N GLY A 220 -5.60 22.08 15.05
CA GLY A 220 -4.77 21.96 16.25
C GLY A 220 -3.77 20.80 16.18
N ALA A 221 -3.27 20.48 14.99
CA ALA A 221 -2.29 19.42 14.80
C ALA A 221 -1.00 19.74 15.58
N TYR A 222 -0.65 18.87 16.53
CA TYR A 222 0.53 19.01 17.38
C TYR A 222 1.82 19.11 16.55
N GLY A 223 2.66 20.10 16.85
CA GLY A 223 4.01 20.27 16.28
C GLY A 223 4.17 21.31 15.17
N ILE A 224 3.08 21.87 14.65
CA ILE A 224 3.17 22.90 13.58
C ILE A 224 3.59 24.27 14.12
N GLU A 225 3.10 24.66 15.28
CA GLU A 225 3.47 25.93 15.91
C GLU A 225 4.99 25.98 16.18
N GLU A 226 5.57 24.90 16.71
CA GLU A 226 7.02 24.78 16.93
C GLU A 226 7.83 24.76 15.62
N ALA A 227 7.34 24.08 14.58
CA ALA A 227 8.03 24.01 13.28
C ALA A 227 8.02 25.35 12.53
N ILE A 228 6.93 26.12 12.64
CA ILE A 228 6.81 27.47 12.08
C ILE A 228 7.78 28.43 12.82
N GLU A 229 7.85 28.37 14.15
CA GLU A 229 8.78 29.20 14.93
C GLU A 229 10.26 28.93 14.60
N GLN A 230 10.61 27.68 14.29
CA GLN A 230 11.96 27.31 13.86
C GLN A 230 12.29 27.79 12.43
N SER A 231 11.29 27.81 11.54
CA SER A 231 11.46 28.22 10.13
C SER A 231 11.51 29.75 9.95
N ALA A 232 11.05 30.51 10.95
CA ALA A 232 11.05 31.98 10.95
C ALA A 232 12.34 32.61 11.51
N ARG A 233 13.34 31.81 11.90
CA ARG A 233 14.67 32.25 12.34
C ARG A 233 15.72 32.05 11.26
#